data_AF-A0A2M7F629-F1
#
_entry.id   AF-A0A2M7F629-F1
#
_cell.length_a   1.000
_cell.length_b   1.000
_cell.length_c   1.000
_cell.angle_alpha   90.00
_cell.angle_beta   90.00
_cell.angle_gamma   90.00
#
_symmetry.space_group_name_H-M   'P 1'
#
loop_
_entity.id
_entity.type
_entity.pdbx_description
1 polymer ?
#
loop_
_entity_poly.entity_id
_entity_poly.type
_entity_poly.pdbx_seq_one_letter_code
_entity_poly.pdbx_strand_id
1 'polypeptide(L)' 'ACAQTCPPEAMVFGNMADPESRVFRLSRSTRRFRLIEDLGTDPSVIYLKGGGHEHVR' A
#
# COMPACT_ATOMS: atom_id res chain seq x y z
N ALA A 1 4.85 -15.62 -4.06
CA ALA A 1 6.31 -15.57 -3.83
C ALA A 1 6.70 -14.39 -2.94
N CYS A 2 6.69 -13.14 -3.43
CA CYS A 2 7.22 -11.99 -2.70
C CYS A 2 6.52 -11.68 -1.37
N ALA A 3 5.18 -11.62 -1.36
CA ALA A 3 4.41 -11.36 -0.13
C ALA A 3 4.51 -12.50 0.89
N GLN A 4 4.78 -13.74 0.45
CA GLN A 4 4.88 -14.91 1.34
C GLN A 4 6.29 -15.10 1.91
N THR A 5 7.32 -14.61 1.20
CA THR A 5 8.72 -14.77 1.60
C THR A 5 9.22 -13.64 2.51
N CYS A 6 8.49 -12.53 2.59
CA CYS A 6 8.94 -11.31 3.29
C CYS A 6 8.67 -11.43 4.81
N PRO A 7 9.69 -11.65 5.66
CA PRO A 7 9.49 -11.79 7.10
C PRO A 7 8.89 -10.55 7.79
N PRO A 8 9.25 -9.30 7.43
CA PRO A 8 8.65 -8.11 8.05
C PRO A 8 7.27 -7.74 7.49
N GLU A 9 6.68 -8.58 6.62
CA GLU A 9 5.37 -8.34 6.02
C GLU A 9 5.23 -6.99 5.27
N ALA A 10 6.31 -6.53 4.63
CA ALA A 10 6.31 -5.25 3.91
C ALA A 10 5.35 -5.23 2.70
N MET A 11 5.02 -6.40 2.16
CA MET A 11 4.10 -6.56 1.02
C MET A 11 2.86 -7.33 1.45
N VAL A 12 1.68 -6.80 1.10
CA VAL A 12 0.40 -7.46 1.31
C VAL A 12 -0.31 -7.61 -0.03
N PHE A 13 -0.67 -8.84 -0.38
CA PHE A 13 -1.39 -9.18 -1.61
C PHE A 13 -2.76 -9.77 -1.27
N GLY A 14 -3.81 -9.44 -2.03
CA GLY A 14 -5.18 -9.85 -1.73
C GLY A 14 -6.24 -9.16 -2.60
N ASN A 15 -7.51 -9.44 -2.31
CA ASN A 15 -8.66 -8.95 -3.07
C ASN A 15 -9.07 -7.53 -2.64
N MET A 16 -9.02 -6.56 -3.57
CA MET A 16 -9.43 -5.18 -3.30
C MET A 16 -10.96 -5.00 -3.25
N ALA A 17 -11.74 -5.94 -3.80
CA ALA A 17 -13.20 -5.89 -3.76
C ALA A 17 -13.79 -6.50 -2.47
N ASP A 18 -12.98 -7.19 -1.65
CA ASP A 18 -13.40 -7.80 -0.40
C ASP A 18 -13.11 -6.86 0.79
N PRO A 19 -14.14 -6.32 1.46
CA PRO A 19 -13.97 -5.39 2.59
C PRO A 19 -13.23 -5.98 3.78
N GLU A 20 -13.25 -7.29 3.95
CA GLU A 20 -12.60 -7.98 5.08
C GLU A 20 -11.10 -8.21 4.82
N SER A 21 -10.64 -8.03 3.57
CA SER A 21 -9.26 -8.27 3.21
C SER A 21 -8.29 -7.24 3.84
N ARG A 22 -7.06 -7.69 4.10
CA ARG A 22 -5.99 -6.78 4.57
C ARG A 22 -5.70 -5.68 3.54
N VAL A 23 -5.76 -6.01 2.24
CA VAL A 23 -5.51 -5.04 1.15
C VAL A 23 -6.56 -3.94 1.14
N PHE A 24 -7.84 -4.27 1.30
CA PHE A 24 -8.92 -3.27 1.36
C PHE A 24 -8.76 -2.31 2.54
N ARG A 25 -8.40 -2.83 3.73
CA ARG A 25 -8.17 -1.98 4.90
C ARG A 25 -6.96 -1.07 4.73
N LEU A 26 -5.85 -1.60 4.20
CA LEU A 26 -4.62 -0.82 3.98
C LEU A 26 -4.77 0.20 2.85
N SER A 27 -5.55 -0.09 1.81
CA SER A 27 -5.85 0.86 0.72
C SER A 27 -6.68 2.06 1.18
N ARG A 28 -7.24 2.03 2.40
CA ARG A 28 -7.94 3.16 3.03
C ARG A 28 -7.13 3.85 4.13
N SER A 29 -5.88 3.43 4.35
CA SER A 29 -5.01 4.07 5.35
C SER A 29 -4.72 5.53 5.01
N THR A 30 -4.65 6.39 6.02
CA THR A 30 -4.17 7.78 5.88
C THR A 30 -2.72 7.87 5.40
N ARG A 31 -1.94 6.79 5.54
CA ARG A 31 -0.56 6.70 5.05
C ARG A 31 -0.47 6.33 3.58
N ARG A 32 -1.58 6.04 2.90
CA ARG A 32 -1.57 5.57 1.51
C ARG A 32 -1.10 6.66 0.56
N PHE A 33 -0.39 6.26 -0.48
CA PHE A 33 -0.17 7.05 -1.68
C PHE A 33 0.08 6.12 -2.86
N ARG A 34 -0.12 6.61 -4.08
CA ARG A 34 0.29 5.91 -5.29
C ARG A 34 1.44 6.66 -5.95
N LEU A 35 2.25 5.95 -6.71
CA LEU A 35 3.35 6.57 -7.44
C LEU A 35 2.81 7.23 -8.71
N ILE A 36 3.24 8.46 -8.96
CA ILE A 36 3.01 9.20 -10.21
C ILE A 36 1.50 9.28 -10.53
N GLU A 37 0.70 9.74 -9.57
CA GLU A 37 -0.77 9.83 -9.69
C GLU A 37 -1.22 10.78 -10.81
N ASP A 38 -0.42 11.81 -11.12
CA ASP A 38 -0.74 12.83 -12.12
C ASP A 38 -0.87 12.27 -13.56
N LEU A 39 -0.37 11.06 -13.81
CA LEU A 39 -0.51 10.38 -15.10
C LEU A 39 -1.84 9.63 -15.27
N GLY A 40 -2.67 9.54 -14.22
CA GLY A 40 -4.00 8.92 -14.32
C GLY A 40 -3.99 7.41 -14.58
N THR A 41 -2.91 6.72 -14.26
CA THR A 41 -2.69 5.29 -14.58
C THR A 41 -3.43 4.30 -13.67
N ASP A 42 -4.08 4.80 -12.60
CA ASP A 42 -4.78 4.03 -11.57
C ASP A 42 -4.04 2.73 -11.15
N PRO A 43 -2.79 2.83 -10.63
CA PRO A 43 -1.98 1.66 -10.36
C PRO A 43 -2.58 0.78 -9.25
N SER A 44 -2.51 -0.53 -9.45
CA SER A 44 -2.98 -1.54 -8.47
C SER A 44 -2.10 -1.66 -7.22
N VAL A 45 -0.90 -1.06 -7.24
CA VAL A 45 0.04 -1.07 -6.11
C VAL A 45 -0.10 0.24 -5.34
N ILE A 46 -0.35 0.11 -4.03
CA ILE A 46 -0.49 1.23 -3.09
C ILE A 46 0.64 1.14 -2.08
N TYR A 47 1.34 2.26 -1.88
CA TYR A 47 2.41 2.37 -0.90
C TYR A 47 1.89 3.00 0.39
N LEU A 48 2.52 2.65 1.51
CA LEU A 48 2.23 3.24 2.81
C LEU A 48 3.46 4.02 3.27
N LYS A 49 3.29 5.30 3.63
CA LYS A 49 4.36 6.13 4.20
C LYS A 49 4.93 5.47 5.46
N GLY A 50 6.25 5.45 5.59
CA GLY A 50 6.94 4.93 6.78
C GLY A 50 6.56 5.69 8.05
N GLY A 51 6.67 5.02 9.20
CA GLY A 51 6.54 5.63 10.53
C GLY A 51 7.93 5.91 11.10
N GLY A 52 8.58 6.97 10.65
CA GLY A 52 9.89 7.38 11.12
C GLY A 52 10.25 8.70 10.46
N HIS A 53 10.27 9.76 11.27
CA HIS A 53 10.56 11.16 10.95
C HIS A 53 9.98 11.67 9.63
N GLU A 54 9.01 12.55 9.78
CA GLU A 54 8.53 13.48 8.76
C GLU A 54 9.63 13.82 7.75
N HIS A 55 9.41 13.48 6.48
CA HIS A 55 10.20 14.04 5.39
C HIS A 55 9.87 15.53 5.36
N VAL A 56 10.51 16.28 6.26
CA VAL A 56 10.63 17.72 6.17
C VAL A 56 11.18 18.00 4.78
N ARG A 57 10.39 18.76 4.04
CA ARG A 57 10.75 19.30 2.73
C ARG A 57 12.13 19.96 2.75
#